data_AF-A0A2A5DI80-F1
#
_entry.id   AF-A0A2A5DI80-F1
#
_cell.length_a   1.000
_cell.length_b   1.000
_cell.length_c   1.000
_cell.angle_alpha   90.00
_cell.angle_beta   90.00
_cell.angle_gamma   90.00
#
_symmetry.space_group_name_H-M   'P 1'
#
loop_
_entity.id
_entity.type
_entity.pdbx_description
1 polymer ?
#
loop_
_entity_poly.entity_id
_entity_poly.type
_entity_poly.pdbx_seq_one_letter_code
_entity_poly.pdbx_strand_id
1 'polypeptide(L)'
;MSLADLVSTASGVLANSIGEDVQYIPADGSDPIGFKALYKTELEEMDGDTGAAVMSRKPNIMVRHAAMGKAPVTGDRFTLKGDSFKGTVVDEDLANGESLVLLMKEREVA
;
A
#
# COMPACT_ATOMS: atom_id res chain seq x y z
N MET A 1 32.83 -3.19 2.29
CA MET A 1 31.46 -3.74 2.22
C MET A 1 31.09 -3.78 0.75
N SER A 2 30.79 -4.95 0.21
CA SER A 2 30.45 -5.07 -1.21
C SER A 2 28.99 -4.69 -1.43
N LEU A 3 28.63 -4.19 -2.62
CA LEU A 3 27.23 -3.97 -2.98
C LEU A 3 26.40 -5.27 -2.82
N ALA A 4 27.02 -6.43 -3.03
CA ALA A 4 26.39 -7.74 -2.85
C ALA A 4 25.99 -8.04 -1.39
N ASP A 5 26.75 -7.55 -0.40
CA ASP A 5 26.40 -7.70 1.01
C ASP A 5 25.22 -6.79 1.41
N LEU A 6 25.09 -5.63 0.76
CA LEU A 6 23.95 -4.73 0.90
C LEU A 6 22.68 -5.30 0.24
N VAL A 7 22.85 -6.04 -0.86
CA VAL A 7 21.77 -6.64 -1.65
C VAL A 7 21.26 -7.96 -1.05
N SER A 8 22.12 -8.76 -0.42
CA SER A 8 21.71 -9.96 0.32
C SER A 8 20.84 -9.61 1.54
N THR A 9 21.01 -8.40 2.10
CA THR A 9 20.09 -7.83 3.10
C THR A 9 18.87 -7.13 2.48
N ALA A 10 18.87 -6.87 1.16
CA ALA A 10 17.79 -6.21 0.42
C ALA A 10 16.79 -7.17 -0.24
N SER A 11 17.12 -8.46 -0.36
CA SER A 11 16.19 -9.52 -0.77
C SER A 11 15.19 -9.78 0.37
N GLY A 12 14.21 -8.87 0.50
CA GLY A 12 13.31 -8.77 1.64
C GLY A 12 13.04 -7.34 2.11
N VAL A 13 13.68 -6.33 1.52
CA VAL A 13 13.36 -4.92 1.81
C VAL A 13 12.07 -4.56 1.10
N LEU A 14 11.01 -4.46 1.89
CA LEU A 14 9.79 -3.77 1.50
C LEU A 14 10.15 -2.32 1.20
N ALA A 15 10.16 -1.96 -0.08
CA ALA A 15 10.33 -0.58 -0.51
C ALA A 15 9.03 0.20 -0.21
N ASN A 16 8.85 0.63 1.04
CA ASN A 16 7.72 1.46 1.44
C ASN A 16 7.93 2.88 0.90
N SER A 17 7.28 3.21 -0.22
CA SER A 17 7.26 4.58 -0.72
C SER A 17 5.97 5.26 -0.29
N ILE A 18 6.08 6.48 0.28
CA ILE A 18 4.92 7.34 0.52
C ILE A 18 4.38 7.75 -0.85
N GLY A 19 3.16 7.31 -1.12
CA GLY A 19 2.49 7.44 -2.38
C GLY A 19 1.64 8.69 -2.49
N GLU A 20 0.58 8.57 -3.30
CA GLU A 20 -0.29 9.69 -3.64
C GLU A 20 -1.39 9.93 -2.60
N ASP A 21 -2.11 11.05 -2.75
CA ASP A 21 -3.24 11.37 -1.91
C ASP A 21 -4.41 10.41 -2.17
N VAL A 22 -4.79 9.71 -1.11
CA VAL A 22 -5.98 8.88 -1.01
C VAL A 22 -7.03 9.67 -0.24
N GLN A 23 -8.24 9.71 -0.76
CA GLN A 23 -9.39 10.24 -0.05
C GLN A 23 -10.28 9.07 0.40
N TYR A 24 -10.44 8.95 1.71
CA TYR A 24 -11.40 8.05 2.35
C TYR A 24 -12.74 8.76 2.53
N ILE A 25 -13.80 8.12 2.05
CA ILE A 25 -15.17 8.60 2.06
C ILE A 25 -15.98 7.63 2.92
N PRO A 26 -16.30 8.01 4.17
CA PRO A 26 -17.09 7.19 5.07
C PRO A 26 -18.54 7.02 4.59
N ALA A 27 -19.09 5.81 4.74
CA ALA A 27 -20.49 5.53 4.41
C ALA A 27 -21.50 6.18 5.38
N ASP A 28 -21.05 6.55 6.57
CA ASP A 28 -21.89 7.17 7.61
C ASP A 28 -22.16 8.66 7.36
N GLY A 29 -21.67 9.23 6.25
CA GLY A 29 -21.88 10.63 5.89
C GLY A 29 -20.96 11.60 6.60
N SER A 30 -19.95 11.12 7.33
CA SER A 30 -18.89 11.97 7.88
C SER A 30 -18.05 12.61 6.76
N ASP A 31 -17.37 13.71 7.08
CA ASP A 31 -16.50 14.40 6.13
C ASP A 31 -15.39 13.47 5.59
N PRO A 32 -15.04 13.57 4.29
CA PRO A 32 -13.94 12.81 3.72
C PRO A 32 -12.59 13.12 4.38
N ILE A 33 -11.76 12.10 4.57
CA ILE A 33 -10.44 12.20 5.19
C ILE A 33 -9.36 11.96 4.12
N GLY A 34 -8.38 12.85 4.03
CA GLY A 34 -7.25 12.72 3.11
C GLY A 34 -5.98 12.23 3.80
N PHE A 35 -5.27 11.28 3.20
CA PHE A 35 -3.97 10.79 3.66
C PHE A 35 -3.15 10.22 2.51
N LYS A 36 -1.88 9.87 2.77
CA LYS A 36 -0.98 9.31 1.76
C LYS A 36 -1.13 7.79 1.65
N ALA A 37 -1.13 7.29 0.43
CA ALA A 37 -0.95 5.87 0.15
C ALA A 37 0.45 5.40 0.60
N LEU A 38 0.56 4.11 0.85
CA LEU A 38 1.79 3.37 1.03
C LEU A 38 1.85 2.34 -0.09
N TYR A 39 2.85 2.45 -0.95
CA TYR A 39 3.08 1.42 -1.96
C TYR A 39 4.01 0.36 -1.38
N LYS A 40 3.53 -0.87 -1.38
CA LYS A 40 4.29 -2.05 -0.98
C LYS A 40 4.55 -2.90 -2.21
N THR A 41 5.80 -2.95 -2.63
CA THR A 41 6.25 -3.74 -3.77
C THR A 41 7.10 -4.91 -3.27
N GLU A 42 6.87 -6.09 -3.83
CA GLU A 42 7.76 -7.23 -3.64
C GLU A 42 8.90 -7.14 -4.66
N LEU A 43 10.14 -7.14 -4.17
CA LEU A 43 11.32 -7.26 -5.02
C LEU A 43 11.46 -8.74 -5.39
N GLU A 44 11.31 -9.08 -6.67
CA GLU A 44 11.43 -10.48 -7.11
C GLU A 44 12.88 -10.84 -7.44
N GLU A 45 13.61 -9.97 -8.15
CA GLU A 45 14.97 -10.26 -8.59
C GLU A 45 15.77 -8.96 -8.79
N MET A 46 17.10 -9.05 -8.70
CA MET A 46 18.00 -7.98 -9.14
C MET A 46 18.65 -8.46 -10.44
N ASP A 47 18.48 -7.69 -11.51
CA ASP A 47 19.13 -7.95 -12.78
C ASP A 47 20.65 -7.92 -12.59
N GLY A 48 21.29 -9.07 -12.75
CA GLY A 48 22.71 -9.27 -12.43
C GLY A 48 23.67 -8.53 -13.37
N ASP A 49 23.21 -8.13 -14.55
CA ASP A 49 24.04 -7.47 -15.57
C ASP A 49 23.99 -5.95 -15.46
N THR A 50 22.84 -5.40 -15.06
CA THR A 50 22.60 -3.96 -14.96
C THR A 50 22.59 -3.44 -13.52
N GLY A 51 22.43 -4.35 -12.54
CA GLY A 51 22.18 -4.00 -11.15
C GLY A 51 20.82 -3.35 -10.91
N ALA A 52 19.90 -3.44 -11.88
CA ALA A 52 18.55 -2.91 -11.73
C ALA A 52 17.68 -3.82 -10.87
N ALA A 53 16.88 -3.24 -9.98
CA ALA A 53 15.86 -3.98 -9.24
C ALA A 53 14.69 -4.32 -10.16
N VAL A 54 14.43 -5.62 -10.36
CA VAL A 54 13.22 -6.11 -11.03
C VAL A 54 12.11 -6.22 -9.99
N MET A 55 11.24 -5.23 -10.00
CA MET A 55 10.03 -5.20 -9.20
C MET A 55 8.93 -5.95 -9.95
N SER A 56 8.46 -7.03 -9.37
CA SER A 56 7.37 -7.79 -9.94
C SER A 56 6.08 -7.50 -9.19
N ARG A 57 5.01 -7.43 -9.98
CA ARG A 57 3.63 -7.10 -9.63
C ARG A 57 3.35 -5.63 -9.36
N LYS A 58 2.14 -5.27 -9.77
CA LYS A 58 1.49 -4.01 -9.41
C LYS A 58 1.63 -3.83 -7.89
N PRO A 59 2.18 -2.71 -7.42
CA PRO A 59 2.39 -2.51 -5.98
C PRO A 59 1.06 -2.66 -5.26
N ASN A 60 1.08 -3.34 -4.12
CA ASN A 60 -0.04 -3.30 -3.19
C ASN A 60 -0.18 -1.87 -2.70
N ILE A 61 -1.37 -1.30 -2.88
CA ILE A 61 -1.68 0.04 -2.41
C ILE A 61 -2.29 -0.12 -1.03
N MET A 62 -1.65 0.48 -0.03
CA MET A 62 -2.04 0.34 1.36
C MET A 62 -2.19 1.69 2.02
N VAL A 63 -2.93 1.76 3.12
CA VAL A 63 -3.07 2.98 3.92
C VAL A 63 -3.00 2.60 5.40
N ARG A 64 -2.55 3.52 6.25
CA ARG A 64 -2.50 3.24 7.70
C ARG A 64 -3.90 3.25 8.28
N HIS A 65 -4.24 2.22 9.05
CA HIS A 65 -5.54 2.17 9.72
C HIS A 65 -5.74 3.36 10.67
N ALA A 66 -4.71 3.72 11.42
CA ALA A 66 -4.71 4.85 12.34
C ALA A 66 -5.05 6.19 11.66
N ALA A 67 -4.75 6.36 10.37
CA ALA A 67 -5.03 7.61 9.64
C ALA A 67 -6.53 7.86 9.41
N MET A 68 -7.36 6.80 9.46
CA MET A 68 -8.82 6.93 9.30
C MET A 68 -9.54 7.18 10.62
N GLY A 69 -8.90 6.94 11.77
CA GLY A 69 -9.52 7.00 13.10
C GLY A 69 -10.56 5.90 13.39
N LYS A 70 -11.01 5.15 12.38
CA LYS A 70 -11.93 4.00 12.50
C LYS A 70 -11.62 2.92 11.48
N ALA A 71 -12.08 1.70 11.74
CA ALA A 71 -11.99 0.60 10.77
C ALA A 71 -12.94 0.85 9.60
N PRO A 72 -12.50 0.58 8.36
CA PRO A 72 -13.36 0.72 7.20
C PRO A 72 -14.48 -0.32 7.28
N VAL A 73 -15.71 0.11 6.99
CA VAL A 73 -16.91 -0.73 6.99
C VAL A 73 -17.45 -0.90 5.57
N THR A 74 -18.42 -1.81 5.43
CA THR A 74 -19.09 -2.00 4.14
C THR A 74 -19.79 -0.70 3.72
N GLY A 75 -19.50 -0.25 2.50
CA GLY A 75 -20.02 1.01 1.93
C GLY A 75 -18.99 2.14 1.94
N ASP A 76 -17.93 2.04 2.75
CA ASP A 76 -16.85 3.01 2.70
C ASP A 76 -16.10 2.92 1.38
N ARG A 77 -15.61 4.06 0.90
CA ARG A 77 -14.90 4.16 -0.38
C ARG A 77 -13.56 4.85 -0.22
N PHE A 78 -12.57 4.36 -0.94
CA PHE A 78 -11.28 5.02 -1.10
C PHE A 78 -11.16 5.49 -2.54
N THR A 79 -10.72 6.73 -2.74
CA THR A 79 -10.42 7.24 -4.08
C THR A 79 -8.96 7.63 -4.19
N LEU A 80 -8.34 7.25 -5.30
CA LEU A 80 -6.93 7.51 -5.60
C LEU A 80 -6.84 7.77 -7.10
N LYS A 81 -6.32 8.93 -7.51
CA LYS A 81 -6.30 9.37 -8.94
C LYS A 81 -7.65 9.31 -9.66
N GLY A 82 -8.76 9.44 -8.94
CA GLY A 82 -10.11 9.30 -9.50
C GLY A 82 -10.59 7.85 -9.69
N ASP A 83 -9.75 6.85 -9.42
CA ASP A 83 -10.16 5.46 -9.33
C ASP A 83 -10.77 5.16 -7.95
N SER A 84 -11.76 4.28 -7.90
CA SER A 84 -12.40 3.81 -6.66
C SER A 84 -11.87 2.46 -6.19
N PHE A 85 -11.64 2.35 -4.89
CA PHE A 85 -11.09 1.18 -4.22
C PHE A 85 -11.92 0.82 -2.99
N LYS A 86 -11.95 -0.47 -2.68
CA LYS A 86 -12.42 -1.00 -1.39
C LYS A 86 -11.21 -1.26 -0.49
N GLY A 87 -11.35 -0.91 0.78
CA GLY A 87 -10.37 -1.23 1.80
C GLY A 87 -10.65 -2.59 2.43
N THR A 88 -9.61 -3.37 2.70
CA THR A 88 -9.68 -4.53 3.58
C THR A 88 -8.57 -4.40 4.62
N VAL A 89 -8.94 -4.49 5.90
CA VAL A 89 -7.97 -4.47 6.99
C VAL A 89 -7.11 -5.73 6.88
N VAL A 90 -5.80 -5.53 6.83
CA VAL A 90 -4.79 -6.57 6.89
C VAL A 90 -3.94 -6.29 8.11
N ASP A 91 -3.89 -7.26 9.02
CA ASP A 91 -2.99 -7.21 10.17
C ASP A 91 -1.59 -7.56 9.71
N GLU A 92 -0.94 -6.59 9.08
CA GLU A 92 0.50 -6.61 8.92
C GLU A 92 1.09 -5.93 10.14
N ASP A 93 1.71 -6.72 11.02
CA ASP A 93 2.47 -6.26 12.17
C ASP A 93 3.72 -5.50 11.67
N LEU A 94 3.51 -4.29 11.16
CA LEU A 94 4.55 -3.27 11.17
C LEU A 94 4.98 -3.17 12.63
N ALA A 95 6.28 -3.24 12.92
CA ALA A 95 6.92 -3.44 14.24
C ALA A 95 6.41 -2.60 15.45
N ASN A 96 5.40 -1.76 15.26
CA ASN A 96 4.71 -0.92 16.23
C ASN A 96 3.23 -1.34 16.47
N GLY A 97 2.75 -2.48 15.95
CA GLY A 97 1.37 -2.94 16.11
C GLY A 97 0.32 -2.12 15.32
N GLU A 98 0.73 -1.47 14.24
CA GLU A 98 -0.18 -0.71 13.36
C GLU A 98 -0.78 -1.62 12.28
N SER A 99 -2.11 -1.77 12.26
CA SER A 99 -2.80 -2.44 11.14
C SER A 99 -2.78 -1.59 9.87
N LEU A 100 -2.72 -2.25 8.71
CA LEU A 100 -2.81 -1.62 7.39
C LEU A 100 -4.14 -1.93 6.74
N VAL A 101 -4.55 -1.10 5.79
CA VAL A 101 -5.70 -1.37 4.94
C VAL A 101 -5.23 -1.50 3.51
N LEU A 102 -5.40 -2.69 2.95
CA LEU A 102 -5.13 -2.98 1.55
C LEU A 102 -6.27 -2.41 0.70
N LEU A 103 -5.91 -1.58 -0.29
CA LEU A 103 -6.84 -1.00 -1.25
C LEU A 103 -6.93 -1.91 -2.48
N MET A 104 -8.09 -2.50 -2.68
CA MET A 104 -8.40 -3.33 -3.84
C MET A 104 -9.27 -2.54 -4.80
N LYS A 105 -8.79 -2.37 -6.05
CA LYS A 105 -9.54 -1.67 -7.09
C LYS A 105 -10.89 -2.37 -7.28
N GLU A 106 -11.98 -1.61 -7.26
CA GLU A 106 -13.28 -2.16 -7.61
C GLU A 106 -13.19 -2.64 -9.05
N ARG A 107 -13.42 -3.96 -9.29
CA ARG A 107 -13.52 -4.45 -10.66
C ARG A 107 -14.67 -3.67 -11.32
N GLU A 108 -14.39 -3.00 -12.44
CA GLU A 108 -15.45 -2.58 -13.35
C GLU A 108 -16.21 -3.83 -13.72
N VAL A 109 -17.45 -3.95 -13.22
CA VAL A 109 -18.37 -4.94 -13.75
C VAL A 109 -18.84 -4.34 -15.08
N ALA A 110 -18.16 -4.75 -16.15
CA ALA A 110 -18.57 -4.46 -17.52
C ALA A 110 -19.85 -5.24 -17.86
#